data_AF-A0A448WR55-F1
#
_entry.id   AF-A0A448WR55-F1
#
_cell.length_a   1.000
_cell.length_b   1.000
_cell.length_c   1.000
_cell.angle_alpha   90.00
_cell.angle_beta   90.00
_cell.angle_gamma   90.00
#
_symmetry.space_group_name_H-M   'P 1'
#
loop_
_entity.id
_entity.type
_entity.pdbx_description
1 polymer ?
#
loop_
_entity_poly.entity_id
_entity_poly.type
_entity_poly.pdbx_seq_one_letter_code
_entity_poly.pdbx_strand_id
1 'polypeptide(L)'
;MRDASADRVPSRDQIAASRLTSARVLLNVGGECHEVLWHTLERLPTSRLGRLRSAVSHEQIIRLCDDYSLAGNEYFFDRHPRSFACILNMYRTGRLHMVDEMCVLAFHEDVKYWGLNEALMETCCQHRYFQKKEQVEEEMRKIGEACLDRTKEEEFGRDSCAPYRKRLWDLMEKPQTSMSARVSHSLSVCLCVATHTHNRVIK
;
A
#
# COMPACT_ATOMS: atom_id res chain seq x y z
N MET A 1 29.14 -8.81 -27.07
CA MET A 1 29.43 -7.40 -27.39
C MET A 1 28.28 -6.57 -26.85
N ARG A 2 28.47 -5.88 -25.72
CA ARG A 2 27.49 -4.91 -25.22
C ARG A 2 27.75 -3.60 -25.97
N ASP A 3 26.73 -3.10 -26.64
CA ASP A 3 26.81 -1.88 -27.45
C ASP A 3 27.18 -0.70 -26.55
N ALA A 4 28.29 -0.02 -26.88
CA ALA A 4 28.85 1.10 -26.10
C ALA A 4 28.07 2.42 -26.29
N SER A 5 26.84 2.35 -26.79
CA SER A 5 25.95 3.47 -27.13
C SER A 5 24.87 3.74 -26.07
N ALA A 6 24.72 2.88 -25.06
CA ALA A 6 23.61 2.92 -24.10
C ALA A 6 23.75 3.94 -22.95
N ASP A 7 24.93 4.54 -22.72
CA ASP A 7 25.20 5.35 -21.52
C ASP A 7 25.32 6.87 -21.78
N ARG A 8 24.98 7.35 -22.98
CA ARG A 8 24.92 8.80 -23.20
C ARG A 8 23.57 9.33 -22.76
N VAL A 9 23.58 10.01 -21.61
CA VAL A 9 22.48 10.86 -21.14
C VAL A 9 21.99 11.71 -22.31
N PRO A 10 20.73 11.58 -22.74
CA PRO A 10 20.25 12.28 -23.91
C PRO A 10 20.17 13.78 -23.66
N SER A 11 20.53 14.56 -24.68
CA SER A 11 20.49 16.01 -24.62
C SER A 11 19.06 16.53 -24.59
N ARG A 12 18.89 17.78 -24.13
CA ARG A 12 17.60 18.47 -24.15
C ARG A 12 16.96 18.50 -25.54
N ASP A 13 17.77 18.67 -26.58
CA ASP A 13 17.29 18.73 -27.97
C ASP A 13 16.78 17.37 -28.45
N GLN A 14 17.42 16.27 -28.04
CA GLN A 14 16.96 14.91 -28.37
C GLN A 14 15.61 14.61 -27.71
N ILE A 15 15.42 15.03 -26.46
CA ILE A 15 14.15 14.88 -25.73
C ILE A 15 13.05 15.75 -26.36
N ALA A 16 13.37 16.98 -26.75
CA ALA A 16 12.42 17.84 -27.45
C ALA A 16 12.05 17.27 -28.83
N ALA A 17 13.04 16.78 -29.58
CA ALA A 17 12.84 16.17 -30.88
C ALA A 17 11.94 14.93 -30.79
N SER A 18 12.15 14.02 -29.84
CA SER A 18 11.30 12.83 -29.70
C SER A 18 9.82 13.19 -29.50
N ARG A 19 9.54 14.23 -28.69
CA ARG A 19 8.19 14.74 -28.44
C ARG A 19 7.55 15.41 -29.65
N LEU A 20 8.35 15.99 -30.55
CA LEU A 20 7.86 16.58 -31.81
C LEU A 20 7.62 15.52 -32.88
N THR A 21 8.41 14.45 -32.90
CA THR A 21 8.26 13.37 -33.89
C THR A 21 7.02 12.51 -33.68
N SER A 22 6.58 12.34 -32.43
CA SER A 22 5.46 11.47 -32.08
C SER A 22 4.44 12.20 -31.23
N ALA A 23 3.19 12.28 -31.72
CA ALA A 23 2.07 12.87 -30.97
C ALA A 23 1.63 12.00 -29.78
N ARG A 24 1.98 10.71 -29.81
CA ARG A 24 1.60 9.68 -28.84
C ARG A 24 2.83 9.20 -28.08
N VAL A 25 2.62 8.81 -26.82
CA VAL A 25 3.62 8.29 -25.89
C VAL A 25 3.15 6.97 -25.29
N LEU A 26 4.08 6.05 -25.06
CA LEU A 26 3.84 4.80 -24.37
C LEU A 26 4.18 4.96 -22.89
N LEU A 27 3.22 4.62 -22.02
CA LEU A 27 3.40 4.59 -20.57
C LEU A 27 3.29 3.14 -20.12
N ASN A 28 4.39 2.57 -19.65
CA ASN A 28 4.46 1.19 -19.17
C ASN A 28 4.35 1.20 -17.65
N VAL A 29 3.25 0.68 -17.12
CA VAL A 29 2.97 0.65 -15.68
C VAL A 29 2.93 -0.80 -15.22
N GLY A 30 3.97 -1.24 -14.50
CA GLY A 30 4.07 -2.62 -14.01
C GLY A 30 3.96 -3.68 -15.10
N GLY A 31 4.40 -3.36 -16.32
CA GLY A 31 4.37 -4.25 -17.49
C GLY A 31 3.17 -4.04 -18.41
N GLU A 32 2.16 -3.24 -18.04
CA GLU A 32 1.04 -2.91 -18.92
C GLU A 32 1.34 -1.63 -19.71
N CYS A 33 1.42 -1.73 -21.03
CA CYS A 33 1.70 -0.60 -21.92
C CYS A 33 0.41 0.15 -22.28
N HIS A 34 0.38 1.45 -22.01
CA HIS A 34 -0.72 2.34 -22.35
C HIS A 34 -0.27 3.43 -23.31
N GLU A 35 -0.86 3.44 -24.50
CA GLU A 35 -0.60 4.48 -25.49
C GLU A 35 -1.54 5.67 -25.29
N VAL A 36 -0.98 6.87 -25.13
CA VAL A 36 -1.72 8.11 -24.87
C VAL A 36 -1.18 9.28 -25.69
N LEU A 37 -2.01 10.30 -25.91
CA LEU A 37 -1.57 11.54 -26.56
C LEU A 37 -0.80 12.41 -25.56
N TRP A 38 0.28 13.06 -26.01
CA TRP A 38 1.00 14.03 -25.19
C TRP A 38 0.09 15.15 -24.67
N HIS A 39 -0.83 15.62 -25.51
CA HIS A 39 -1.81 16.65 -25.15
C HIS A 39 -2.76 16.20 -24.02
N THR A 40 -3.07 14.91 -23.92
CA THR A 40 -3.91 14.40 -22.81
C THR A 40 -3.25 14.64 -21.46
N LEU A 41 -1.92 14.54 -21.38
CA LEU A 41 -1.18 14.75 -20.13
C LEU A 41 -1.10 16.24 -19.73
N GLU A 42 -1.24 17.17 -20.68
CA GLU A 42 -1.24 18.63 -20.42
C GLU A 42 -2.44 19.09 -19.59
N ARG A 43 -3.52 18.31 -19.57
CA ARG A 43 -4.76 18.68 -18.87
C ARG A 43 -4.60 18.81 -17.36
N LEU A 44 -3.61 18.13 -16.78
CA LEU A 44 -3.33 18.17 -15.34
C LEU A 44 -1.85 18.49 -15.14
N PRO A 45 -1.40 19.74 -15.33
CA PRO A 45 0.02 20.08 -15.39
C PRO A 45 0.76 19.87 -14.07
N THR A 46 0.05 19.92 -12.94
CA THR A 46 0.61 19.70 -11.59
C THR A 46 0.82 18.22 -11.26
N SER A 47 0.14 17.32 -11.98
CA SER A 47 0.24 15.87 -11.80
C SER A 47 1.61 15.35 -12.28
N ARG A 48 1.96 14.12 -11.88
CA ARG A 48 3.21 13.46 -12.29
C ARG A 48 3.34 13.37 -13.81
N LEU A 49 2.29 12.92 -14.50
CA LEU A 49 2.31 12.80 -15.97
C LEU A 49 2.26 14.16 -16.67
N GLY A 50 1.58 15.16 -16.09
CA GLY A 50 1.61 16.53 -16.62
C GLY A 50 2.99 17.17 -16.50
N ARG A 51 3.68 16.94 -15.39
CA ARG A 51 5.08 17.33 -15.22
C ARG A 51 5.99 16.58 -16.19
N LEU A 52 5.71 15.31 -16.45
CA LEU A 52 6.47 14.51 -17.44
C LEU A 52 6.34 15.11 -18.84
N ARG A 53 5.15 15.58 -19.21
CA ARG A 53 4.90 16.27 -20.48
C ARG A 53 5.65 17.61 -20.60
N SER A 54 5.94 18.29 -19.50
CA SER A 54 6.73 19.53 -19.48
C SER A 54 8.23 19.31 -19.24
N ALA A 55 8.66 18.09 -18.94
CA ALA A 55 10.06 17.78 -18.69
C ALA A 55 10.90 17.91 -19.98
N VAL A 56 12.01 18.65 -19.88
CA VAL A 56 12.91 18.94 -21.01
C VAL A 56 14.32 18.39 -20.80
N SER A 57 14.64 17.88 -19.61
CA SER A 57 15.94 17.29 -19.31
C SER A 57 15.80 15.87 -18.78
N HIS A 58 16.84 15.07 -18.99
CA HIS A 58 16.96 13.72 -18.45
C HIS A 58 16.73 13.68 -16.93
N GLU A 59 17.34 14.61 -16.18
CA GLU A 59 17.18 14.70 -14.73
C GLU A 59 15.73 14.94 -14.29
N GLN A 60 14.98 15.74 -15.05
CA GLN A 60 13.56 15.95 -14.77
C GLN A 60 12.73 14.69 -15.05
N ILE A 61 13.06 13.95 -16.10
CA ILE A 61 12.35 12.72 -16.49
C ILE A 61 12.57 11.62 -15.45
N ILE A 62 13.83 11.32 -15.08
CA ILE A 62 14.14 10.27 -14.10
C ILE A 62 13.60 10.58 -12.69
N ARG A 63 13.35 11.85 -12.36
CA ARG A 63 12.64 12.20 -11.11
C ARG A 63 11.15 11.81 -11.11
N LEU A 64 10.58 11.53 -12.28
CA LEU A 64 9.16 11.30 -12.47
C LEU A 64 8.84 9.85 -12.83
N CYS A 65 9.73 9.15 -13.52
CA CYS A 65 9.61 7.74 -13.92
C CYS A 65 10.87 6.95 -13.57
N ASP A 66 10.74 5.63 -13.50
CA ASP A 66 11.83 4.74 -13.06
C ASP A 66 12.83 4.48 -14.19
N ASP A 67 12.35 4.42 -15.43
CA ASP A 67 13.18 4.32 -16.64
C ASP A 67 12.45 4.91 -17.86
N TYR A 68 13.14 5.13 -18.97
CA TYR A 68 12.53 5.55 -20.24
C TYR A 68 13.40 5.24 -21.47
N SER A 69 12.74 4.99 -22.61
CA SER A 69 13.35 4.79 -23.92
C SER A 69 12.91 5.90 -24.87
N LEU A 70 13.85 6.74 -25.31
CA LEU A 70 13.56 7.73 -26.34
C LEU A 70 13.32 7.11 -27.72
N ALA A 71 13.95 5.97 -28.01
CA ALA A 71 13.78 5.26 -29.28
C ALA A 71 12.36 4.68 -29.41
N GLY A 72 11.81 4.15 -28.32
CA GLY A 72 10.43 3.64 -28.26
C GLY A 72 9.39 4.70 -27.87
N ASN A 73 9.82 5.91 -27.51
CA ASN A 73 9.00 6.91 -26.83
C ASN A 73 8.17 6.30 -25.66
N GLU A 74 8.84 5.49 -24.86
CA GLU A 74 8.26 4.68 -23.78
C GLU A 74 8.82 5.12 -22.41
N TYR A 75 7.96 5.20 -21.41
CA TYR A 75 8.32 5.58 -20.03
C TYR A 75 7.81 4.53 -19.06
N PHE A 76 8.67 4.07 -18.15
CA PHE A 76 8.42 2.96 -17.24
C PHE A 76 8.10 3.44 -15.82
N PHE A 77 7.12 2.81 -15.20
CA PHE A 77 6.70 3.05 -13.82
C PHE A 77 6.57 1.70 -13.10
N ASP A 78 7.34 1.51 -12.04
CA ASP A 78 7.30 0.33 -11.19
C ASP A 78 6.14 0.44 -10.18
N ARG A 79 4.92 0.40 -10.73
CA ARG A 79 3.66 0.49 -9.99
C ARG A 79 2.69 -0.57 -10.49
N HIS A 80 1.78 -0.99 -9.63
CA HIS A 80 0.75 -1.95 -10.03
C HIS A 80 -0.22 -1.29 -11.04
N PRO A 81 -0.51 -1.91 -12.21
CA PRO A 81 -1.36 -1.30 -13.23
C PRO A 81 -2.85 -1.14 -12.88
N ARG A 82 -3.34 -1.81 -11.83
CA ARG A 82 -4.78 -1.98 -11.55
C ARG A 82 -5.55 -0.67 -11.46
N SER A 83 -4.94 0.37 -10.89
CA SER A 83 -5.56 1.68 -10.73
C SER A 83 -5.36 2.60 -11.94
N PHE A 84 -4.41 2.30 -12.82
CA PHE A 84 -3.91 3.24 -13.81
C PHE A 84 -4.94 3.59 -14.89
N ALA A 85 -5.82 2.67 -15.25
CA ALA A 85 -6.94 2.95 -16.16
C ALA A 85 -7.84 4.08 -15.63
N CYS A 86 -8.14 4.10 -14.32
CA CYS A 86 -8.90 5.19 -13.70
C CYS A 86 -8.13 6.49 -13.67
N ILE A 87 -6.83 6.42 -13.38
CA ILE A 87 -5.92 7.58 -13.42
C ILE A 87 -5.91 8.19 -14.82
N LEU A 88 -5.78 7.39 -15.88
CA LEU A 88 -5.84 7.87 -17.28
C LEU A 88 -7.21 8.45 -17.64
N ASN A 89 -8.30 7.83 -17.16
CA ASN A 89 -9.65 8.35 -17.39
C ASN A 89 -9.85 9.74 -16.76
N MET A 90 -9.15 10.06 -15.67
CA MET A 90 -9.12 11.41 -15.11
C MET A 90 -8.53 12.42 -16.10
N TYR A 91 -7.43 12.09 -16.79
CA TYR A 91 -6.90 12.97 -17.85
C TYR A 91 -7.82 13.05 -19.07
N ARG A 92 -8.59 12.00 -19.40
CA ARG A 92 -9.46 11.98 -20.59
C ARG A 92 -10.83 12.63 -20.36
N THR A 93 -11.40 12.48 -19.18
CA THR A 93 -12.77 12.92 -18.90
C THR A 93 -12.83 14.08 -17.92
N GLY A 94 -11.76 14.32 -17.14
CA GLY A 94 -11.75 15.26 -16.02
C GLY A 94 -12.48 14.75 -14.78
N ARG A 95 -12.90 13.47 -14.78
CA ARG A 95 -13.65 12.84 -13.69
C ARG A 95 -12.90 11.64 -13.16
N LEU A 96 -12.71 11.59 -11.84
CA LEU A 96 -12.05 10.48 -11.16
C LEU A 96 -13.09 9.54 -10.56
N HIS A 97 -13.06 8.30 -11.01
CA HIS A 97 -13.90 7.21 -10.50
C HIS A 97 -13.01 6.09 -9.93
N MET A 98 -13.48 5.50 -8.83
CA MET A 98 -12.84 4.33 -8.24
C MET A 98 -13.43 3.05 -8.85
N VAL A 99 -12.59 2.12 -9.29
CA VAL A 99 -13.03 0.78 -9.71
C VAL A 99 -13.59 0.02 -8.51
N ASP A 100 -14.63 -0.79 -8.74
CA ASP A 100 -15.14 -1.73 -7.75
C ASP A 100 -14.06 -2.73 -7.32
N GLU A 101 -14.20 -3.26 -6.09
CA GLU A 101 -13.31 -4.28 -5.50
C GLU A 101 -11.83 -3.90 -5.34
N MET A 102 -11.44 -2.66 -5.64
CA MET A 102 -10.10 -2.17 -5.38
C MET A 102 -9.91 -1.80 -3.90
N CYS A 103 -8.75 -2.16 -3.33
CA CYS A 103 -8.36 -1.71 -2.00
C CYS A 103 -8.29 -0.19 -1.96
N VAL A 104 -9.01 0.43 -1.01
CA VAL A 104 -9.12 1.89 -0.89
C VAL A 104 -7.79 2.55 -0.53
N LEU A 105 -6.97 1.90 0.30
CA LEU A 105 -5.66 2.41 0.71
C LEU A 105 -4.67 2.37 -0.45
N ALA A 106 -4.62 1.25 -1.17
CA ALA A 106 -3.76 1.12 -2.35
C ALA A 106 -4.12 2.17 -3.42
N PHE A 107 -5.44 2.37 -3.65
CA PHE A 107 -5.89 3.41 -4.57
C PHE A 107 -5.53 4.82 -4.10
N HIS A 108 -5.67 5.12 -2.80
CA HIS A 108 -5.28 6.39 -2.22
C HIS A 108 -3.78 6.69 -2.46
N GLU A 109 -2.92 5.69 -2.20
CA GLU A 109 -1.48 5.80 -2.44
C GLU A 109 -1.15 6.02 -3.92
N ASP A 110 -1.86 5.37 -4.83
CA ASP A 110 -1.70 5.57 -6.27
C ASP A 110 -2.14 6.97 -6.70
N VAL A 111 -3.32 7.43 -6.27
CA VAL A 111 -3.81 8.80 -6.55
C VAL A 111 -2.78 9.83 -6.09
N LYS A 112 -2.21 9.64 -4.89
CA LYS A 112 -1.14 10.47 -4.35
C LYS A 112 0.15 10.38 -5.17
N TYR A 113 0.56 9.17 -5.56
CA TYR A 113 1.75 8.93 -6.39
C TYR A 113 1.67 9.67 -7.73
N TRP A 114 0.52 9.61 -8.40
CA TRP A 114 0.26 10.30 -9.67
C TRP A 114 0.08 11.82 -9.49
N GLY A 115 0.04 12.33 -8.27
CA GLY A 115 -0.12 13.75 -7.97
C GLY A 115 -1.53 14.26 -8.29
N LEU A 116 -2.53 13.40 -8.15
CA LEU A 116 -3.93 13.76 -8.31
C LEU A 116 -4.53 14.12 -6.94
N ASN A 117 -5.53 15.00 -6.95
CA ASN A 117 -6.25 15.38 -5.75
C ASN A 117 -7.50 14.49 -5.61
N GLU A 118 -7.63 13.81 -4.47
CA GLU A 118 -8.80 12.98 -4.13
C GLU A 118 -10.09 13.80 -4.00
N ALA A 119 -10.00 15.12 -3.79
CA ALA A 119 -11.15 16.02 -3.82
C ALA A 119 -11.81 16.13 -5.21
N LEU A 120 -11.11 15.74 -6.28
CA LEU A 120 -11.66 15.70 -7.64
C LEU A 120 -12.44 14.40 -7.94
N MET A 121 -12.64 13.56 -6.91
CA MET A 121 -13.46 12.36 -7.05
C MET A 121 -14.93 12.73 -7.23
N GLU A 122 -15.57 12.08 -8.20
CA GLU A 122 -16.99 12.27 -8.48
C GLU A 122 -17.87 11.76 -7.34
N THR A 123 -18.99 12.44 -7.13
CA THR A 123 -19.93 12.17 -6.01
C THR A 123 -20.38 10.72 -5.92
N CYS A 124 -20.57 10.05 -7.08
CA CYS A 124 -20.95 8.64 -7.14
C CYS A 124 -19.94 7.68 -6.48
N CYS A 125 -18.65 8.04 -6.45
CA CYS A 125 -17.59 7.24 -5.83
C CYS A 125 -17.13 7.83 -4.48
N GLN A 126 -17.25 9.16 -4.33
CA GLN A 126 -16.66 9.94 -3.25
C GLN A 126 -17.09 9.44 -1.87
N HIS A 127 -18.39 9.33 -1.63
CA HIS A 127 -18.91 8.92 -0.31
C HIS A 127 -18.39 7.53 0.07
N ARG A 128 -18.48 6.57 -0.84
CA ARG A 128 -18.02 5.19 -0.64
C ARG A 128 -16.52 5.11 -0.40
N TYR A 129 -15.74 5.92 -1.12
CA TYR A 129 -14.28 5.96 -0.97
C TYR A 129 -13.89 6.48 0.42
N PHE A 130 -14.38 7.65 0.82
CA PHE A 130 -14.00 8.25 2.11
C PHE A 130 -14.47 7.40 3.29
N GLN A 131 -15.70 6.86 3.24
CA GLN A 131 -16.22 5.98 4.27
C GLN A 131 -15.34 4.73 4.43
N LYS A 132 -14.99 4.05 3.32
CA LYS A 132 -14.13 2.87 3.37
C LYS A 132 -12.72 3.21 3.86
N LYS A 133 -12.17 4.35 3.44
CA LYS A 133 -10.83 4.81 3.84
C LYS A 133 -10.77 5.03 5.35
N GLU A 134 -11.69 5.83 5.88
CA GLU A 134 -11.79 6.13 7.31
C GLU A 134 -12.00 4.85 8.13
N GLN A 135 -12.90 3.96 7.69
CA GLN A 135 -13.13 2.68 8.35
C GLN A 135 -11.84 1.84 8.44
N VAL A 136 -11.12 1.68 7.32
CA VAL A 136 -9.90 0.85 7.32
C VAL A 136 -8.80 1.51 8.14
N GLU A 137 -8.61 2.82 8.05
CA GLU A 137 -7.61 3.56 8.84
C GLU A 137 -7.87 3.44 10.34
N GLU A 138 -9.14 3.55 10.75
CA GLU A 138 -9.54 3.41 12.14
C GLU A 138 -9.34 1.98 12.68
N GLU A 139 -9.70 0.96 11.89
CA GLU A 139 -9.45 -0.43 12.28
C GLU A 139 -7.95 -0.72 12.39
N MET A 140 -7.13 -0.20 11.48
CA MET A 140 -5.67 -0.32 11.57
C MET A 140 -5.12 0.40 12.81
N ARG A 141 -5.66 1.57 13.16
CA ARG A 141 -5.30 2.29 14.39
C ARG A 141 -5.60 1.47 15.63
N LYS A 142 -6.81 0.90 15.74
CA LYS A 142 -7.22 0.04 16.86
C LYS A 142 -6.33 -1.20 16.97
N ILE A 143 -6.02 -1.87 15.86
CA ILE A 143 -5.12 -3.03 15.85
C ILE A 143 -3.72 -2.64 16.31
N GLY A 144 -3.22 -1.47 15.87
CA GLY A 144 -1.95 -0.92 16.32
C GLY A 144 -1.92 -0.68 17.82
N GLU A 145 -2.96 -0.03 18.37
CA GLU A 145 -3.11 0.24 19.80
C GLU A 145 -3.19 -1.07 20.62
N ALA A 146 -4.00 -2.03 20.18
CA ALA A 146 -4.09 -3.34 20.83
C ALA A 146 -2.76 -4.12 20.81
N CYS A 147 -1.97 -3.99 19.74
CA CYS A 147 -0.64 -4.60 19.66
C CYS A 147 0.35 -3.94 20.64
N LEU A 148 0.29 -2.61 20.77
CA LEU A 148 1.11 -1.87 21.72
C LEU A 148 0.76 -2.21 23.17
N ASP A 149 -0.53 -2.28 23.50
CA ASP A 149 -0.95 -2.61 24.86
C ASP A 149 -0.56 -4.04 25.25
N ARG A 150 -0.70 -5.00 24.34
CA ARG A 150 -0.14 -6.35 24.52
C ARG A 150 1.38 -6.33 24.75
N THR A 151 2.11 -5.48 24.02
CA THR A 151 3.57 -5.39 24.18
C THR A 151 3.95 -4.78 25.54
N LYS A 152 3.19 -3.79 26.03
CA LYS A 152 3.37 -3.20 27.37
C LYS A 152 3.05 -4.18 28.48
N GLU A 153 1.99 -4.97 28.35
CA GLU A 153 1.66 -6.05 29.29
C GLU A 153 2.76 -7.13 29.31
N GLU A 154 3.38 -7.41 28.17
CA GLU A 154 4.51 -8.34 28.03
C GLU A 154 5.87 -7.77 28.50
N GLU A 155 5.95 -6.45 28.78
CA GLU A 155 7.13 -5.79 29.35
C GLU A 155 7.19 -6.03 30.87
N PHE A 156 7.45 -7.28 31.27
CA PHE A 156 7.85 -7.61 32.63
C PHE A 156 9.10 -6.78 32.97
N GLY A 157 8.92 -5.74 33.81
CA GLY A 157 9.93 -4.72 34.11
C GLY A 157 11.33 -5.28 34.41
N ARG A 158 12.38 -4.49 34.16
CA ARG A 158 13.80 -4.90 34.04
C ARG A 158 14.51 -5.36 35.34
N ASP A 159 13.76 -5.93 36.27
CA ASP A 159 14.27 -6.48 37.53
C ASP A 159 14.81 -7.91 37.34
N SER A 160 15.68 -8.38 38.25
CA SER A 160 16.25 -9.74 38.22
C SER A 160 15.20 -10.87 38.20
N CYS A 161 13.97 -10.60 38.63
CA CYS A 161 12.85 -11.54 38.64
C CYS A 161 11.95 -11.47 37.38
N ALA A 162 12.21 -10.56 36.45
CA ALA A 162 11.48 -10.43 35.19
C ALA A 162 11.41 -11.71 34.34
N PRO A 163 12.51 -12.45 34.13
CA PRO A 163 12.48 -13.65 33.28
C PRO A 163 11.68 -14.80 33.90
N TYR A 164 11.64 -14.90 35.24
CA TYR A 164 10.83 -15.92 35.93
C TYR A 164 9.34 -15.59 35.86
N ARG A 165 8.99 -14.31 36.03
CA ARG A 165 7.60 -13.83 35.94
C ARG A 165 7.03 -13.97 34.53
N LYS A 166 7.84 -13.66 33.51
CA LYS A 166 7.50 -13.90 32.10
C LYS A 166 7.28 -15.39 31.82
N ARG A 167 8.14 -16.27 32.33
CA ARG A 167 7.99 -17.73 32.16
C ARG A 167 6.72 -18.27 32.83
N LEU A 168 6.36 -17.75 34.00
CA LEU A 168 5.13 -18.13 34.70
C LEU A 168 3.88 -17.62 33.97
N TRP A 169 3.93 -16.39 33.47
CA TRP A 169 2.87 -15.79 32.67
C TRP A 169 2.63 -16.54 31.36
N ASP A 170 3.69 -16.84 30.60
CA ASP A 170 3.63 -17.64 29.39
C ASP A 170 3.04 -19.04 29.63
N LEU A 171 3.29 -19.62 30.82
CA LEU A 171 2.76 -20.92 31.23
C LEU A 171 1.26 -20.88 31.56
N MET A 172 0.77 -19.73 32.04
CA MET A 172 -0.65 -19.52 32.40
C MET A 172 -1.50 -19.08 31.20
N GLU A 173 -0.97 -18.20 30.35
CA GLU A 173 -1.72 -17.60 29.24
C GLU A 173 -1.84 -18.54 28.03
N LYS A 174 -0.87 -19.45 27.84
CA LYS A 174 -0.86 -20.44 26.75
C LYS A 174 -0.77 -21.87 27.30
N PRO A 175 -1.87 -22.46 27.80
CA PRO A 175 -1.88 -23.81 28.36
C PRO A 175 -1.49 -24.92 27.36
N GLN A 176 -1.41 -24.61 26.06
CA GLN A 176 -1.18 -25.56 24.97
C GLN A 176 0.30 -25.70 24.55
N THR A 177 1.20 -24.81 25.00
CA THR A 177 2.59 -24.74 24.47
C THR A 177 3.57 -25.66 25.19
N SER A 178 3.30 -26.05 26.44
CA SER A 178 4.19 -26.87 27.26
C SER A 178 3.46 -28.08 27.86
N MET A 179 4.18 -29.21 28.04
CA MET A 179 3.62 -30.42 28.67
C MET A 179 3.15 -30.17 30.10
N SER A 180 3.85 -29.32 30.86
CA SER A 180 3.46 -28.93 32.21
C SER A 180 2.17 -28.11 32.25
N ALA A 181 1.94 -27.27 31.23
CA ALA A 181 0.77 -26.39 31.15
C ALA A 181 -0.51 -27.18 30.77
N ARG A 182 -0.37 -28.26 30.00
CA ARG A 182 -1.47 -29.19 29.72
C ARG A 182 -1.91 -29.93 30.98
N VAL A 183 -0.96 -30.38 31.81
CA VAL A 183 -1.25 -31.07 33.07
C VAL A 183 -1.98 -30.17 34.06
N SER A 184 -1.55 -28.90 34.21
CA SER A 184 -2.22 -27.96 35.11
C SER A 184 -3.65 -27.61 34.67
N HIS A 185 -3.88 -27.45 33.36
CA HIS A 185 -5.21 -27.21 32.80
C HIS A 185 -6.13 -28.42 32.98
N SER A 186 -5.63 -29.64 32.77
CA SER A 186 -6.41 -30.86 33.03
C SER A 186 -6.79 -30.98 34.51
N LEU A 187 -5.87 -30.66 35.43
CA LEU A 187 -6.15 -30.71 36.87
C LEU A 187 -7.22 -29.70 37.29
N SER A 188 -7.16 -28.47 36.77
CA SER A 188 -8.14 -27.43 37.10
C SER A 188 -9.54 -27.75 36.59
N VAL A 189 -9.66 -28.27 35.36
CA VAL A 189 -10.95 -28.72 34.81
C VAL A 189 -11.52 -29.87 35.62
N CYS A 190 -10.70 -30.86 36.00
CA CYS A 190 -11.14 -31.97 36.85
C CYS A 190 -11.64 -31.49 38.22
N LEU A 191 -10.96 -30.52 38.85
CA LEU A 191 -11.38 -29.95 40.13
C LEU A 191 -12.70 -29.16 40.00
N CYS A 192 -12.86 -28.38 38.93
CA CYS A 192 -14.13 -27.68 38.65
C CYS A 192 -15.30 -28.66 38.46
N VAL A 193 -15.08 -29.77 37.74
CA VAL A 193 -16.11 -30.81 37.56
C VAL A 193 -16.39 -31.55 38.86
N ALA A 194 -15.36 -31.90 39.64
CA ALA A 194 -15.51 -32.57 40.93
C ALA A 194 -16.29 -31.70 41.94
N THR A 195 -15.97 -30.41 42.01
CA THR A 195 -16.69 -29.46 42.87
C THR A 195 -18.12 -29.22 42.39
N HIS A 196 -18.36 -29.13 41.07
CA HIS A 196 -19.71 -29.00 40.53
C HIS A 196 -20.55 -30.26 40.81
N THR A 197 -20.00 -31.45 40.64
CA THR A 197 -20.70 -32.72 40.89
C THR A 197 -20.98 -32.91 42.37
N HIS A 198 -20.01 -32.61 43.25
CA HIS A 198 -20.20 -32.60 44.69
C HIS A 198 -21.31 -31.62 45.13
N ASN A 199 -21.35 -30.40 44.58
CA ASN A 199 -22.43 -29.44 44.83
C ASN A 199 -23.80 -29.87 44.28
N ARG A 200 -23.86 -30.74 43.26
CA ARG A 200 -25.11 -31.31 42.75
C ARG A 200 -25.62 -32.49 43.55
N VAL A 201 -24.73 -33.21 44.25
CA VAL A 201 -25.09 -34.38 45.08
C VAL A 201 -25.54 -33.96 46.49
N ILE A 202 -25.16 -32.75 46.94
CA ILE A 202 -25.52 -32.21 48.27
C ILE A 202 -26.83 -31.39 48.26
N LYS A 203 -27.36 -31.05 47.08
CA LYS A 203 -28.71 -30.47 46.91
C LYS A 203 -29.74 -31.56 46.63
#